data_AF-C5KIL4-F1
#
_entry.id   AF-C5KIL4-F1
#
_cell.length_a   1.000
_cell.length_b   1.000
_cell.length_c   1.000
_cell.angle_alpha   90.00
_cell.angle_beta   90.00
_cell.angle_gamma   90.00
#
_symmetry.space_group_name_H-M   'P 1'
#
loop_
_entity.id
_entity.type
_entity.pdbx_description
1 polymer ?
#
loop_
_entity_poly.entity_id
_entity_poly.type
_entity_poly.pdbx_seq_one_letter_code
_entity_poly.pdbx_strand_id
1 'polypeptide(L)'
;SCEFMNTMSIAFLLLLSLLARVQAKFQSGGIRLGGNKTSDSKWRYVSKFRYHIGRGTWKLRIQTIRNHTNELIFLPVDIYREDSFLRAEMEVECRKRTVQDGTMMIALPAGGEWGPWIEGHLYTSKHPRVWYWAISDCEHNYFTDIPGRLRFEFIATQPDGSEFSAERSGVQWLLLMQVLIYGAFSYRFYLACRRFIRSAESLHPLVITLACIISLQALVLLFQVLHMWWYAYNGYGLKALDVISQMLSVVNEVIVTSLLILIASGYTLLQSDLGDLDIVIPIVFMVAIIHILIVG
;
A
#
# COMPACT_ATOMS: atom_id res chain seq x y z
N SER A 1 -31.60 -5.84 2.61
CA SER A 1 -30.36 -6.34 1.98
C SER A 1 -30.31 -6.10 0.48
N CYS A 2 -31.32 -6.49 -0.33
CA CYS A 2 -31.25 -6.31 -1.80
C CYS A 2 -31.19 -4.83 -2.27
N GLU A 3 -31.85 -3.88 -1.62
CA GLU A 3 -31.80 -2.46 -2.03
C GLU A 3 -30.40 -1.83 -1.87
N PHE A 4 -29.63 -2.30 -0.90
CA PHE A 4 -28.24 -1.86 -0.66
C PHE A 4 -27.31 -2.23 -1.83
N MET A 5 -27.60 -3.31 -2.56
CA MET A 5 -26.80 -3.69 -3.73
C MET A 5 -27.03 -2.75 -4.93
N ASN A 6 -28.21 -2.14 -5.05
CA ASN A 6 -28.50 -1.23 -6.16
C ASN A 6 -27.73 0.10 -6.02
N THR A 7 -27.66 0.65 -4.81
CA THR A 7 -26.88 1.86 -4.53
C THR A 7 -25.39 1.63 -4.75
N MET A 8 -24.87 0.45 -4.39
CA MET A 8 -23.48 0.08 -4.66
C MET A 8 -23.15 0.01 -6.16
N SER A 9 -24.03 -0.54 -7.00
CA SER A 9 -23.78 -0.60 -8.46
C SER A 9 -23.68 0.79 -9.10
N ILE A 10 -24.52 1.75 -8.70
CA ILE A 10 -24.47 3.13 -9.21
C ILE A 10 -23.20 3.83 -8.74
N ALA A 11 -22.84 3.67 -7.46
CA ALA A 11 -21.59 4.20 -6.91
C ALA A 11 -20.37 3.65 -7.66
N PHE A 12 -20.41 2.38 -8.06
CA PHE A 12 -19.34 1.73 -8.83
C PHE A 12 -19.14 2.36 -10.21
N LEU A 13 -20.22 2.64 -10.93
CA LEU A 13 -20.15 3.26 -12.26
C LEU A 13 -19.62 4.70 -12.19
N LEU A 14 -19.97 5.45 -11.13
CA LEU A 14 -19.43 6.79 -10.87
C LEU A 14 -17.95 6.75 -10.45
N LEU A 15 -17.54 5.73 -9.69
CA LEU A 15 -16.14 5.56 -9.29
C LEU A 15 -15.24 5.25 -10.50
N LEU A 16 -15.77 4.47 -11.46
CA LEU A 16 -15.10 4.12 -12.71
C LEU A 16 -14.73 5.36 -13.57
N SER A 17 -15.54 6.41 -13.56
CA SER A 17 -15.27 7.63 -14.33
C SER A 17 -14.22 8.55 -13.67
N LEU A 18 -14.01 8.42 -12.36
CA LEU A 18 -13.06 9.25 -11.59
C LEU A 18 -11.60 8.78 -11.68
N LEU A 19 -11.35 7.55 -12.13
CA LEU A 19 -10.01 6.95 -12.16
C LEU A 19 -9.09 7.47 -13.27
N ALA A 20 -9.55 8.40 -14.11
CA ALA A 20 -8.88 8.71 -15.38
C ALA A 20 -7.68 9.67 -15.31
N ARG A 21 -7.37 10.33 -14.18
CA ARG A 21 -6.29 11.33 -14.18
C ARG A 21 -5.63 11.53 -12.83
N VAL A 22 -4.53 10.82 -12.56
CA VAL A 22 -3.44 11.43 -11.79
C VAL A 22 -2.06 10.85 -12.06
N GLN A 23 -1.06 11.72 -12.00
CA GLN A 23 0.37 11.45 -12.11
C GLN A 23 0.98 12.18 -10.90
N ALA A 24 1.53 11.42 -9.93
CA ALA A 24 1.70 11.78 -8.49
C ALA A 24 2.31 10.69 -7.51
N LYS A 25 3.62 10.37 -7.40
CA LYS A 25 4.29 9.64 -6.30
C LYS A 25 5.20 10.63 -5.63
N PHE A 26 4.58 11.28 -4.68
CA PHE A 26 5.19 12.01 -3.62
C PHE A 26 5.30 11.13 -2.37
N GLN A 27 6.51 10.96 -1.87
CA GLN A 27 6.78 10.26 -0.61
C GLN A 27 7.42 11.25 0.37
N SER A 28 6.82 11.41 1.54
CA SER A 28 7.40 12.19 2.63
C SER A 28 7.58 11.33 3.88
N GLY A 29 8.56 11.68 4.70
CA GLY A 29 8.86 10.93 5.91
C GLY A 29 9.82 11.67 6.83
N GLY A 30 10.03 11.10 8.02
CA GLY A 30 11.02 11.58 8.99
C GLY A 30 12.08 10.51 9.22
N ILE A 31 13.35 10.91 9.19
CA ILE A 31 14.49 10.07 9.56
C ILE A 31 15.24 10.69 10.74
N ARG A 32 15.91 9.85 11.53
CA ARG A 32 16.81 10.28 12.60
C ARG A 32 18.24 9.88 12.23
N LEU A 33 19.12 10.84 12.10
CA LEU A 33 20.52 10.65 11.71
C LEU A 33 21.44 10.98 12.90
N GLY A 34 22.40 10.10 13.17
CA GLY A 34 23.38 10.28 14.23
C GLY A 34 22.81 10.23 15.66
N GLY A 35 23.67 10.54 16.64
CA GLY A 35 23.48 10.46 18.07
C GLY A 35 24.56 9.62 18.78
N ASN A 36 24.69 9.80 20.09
CA ASN A 36 25.78 9.21 20.90
C ASN A 36 25.59 7.71 21.21
N LYS A 37 24.43 7.12 20.90
CA LYS A 37 24.24 5.69 21.11
C LYS A 37 24.90 4.92 19.98
N THR A 38 25.57 3.82 20.29
CA THR A 38 26.12 2.89 19.28
C THR A 38 25.07 2.32 18.32
N SER A 39 23.78 2.49 18.63
CA SER A 39 22.64 2.14 17.79
C SER A 39 22.14 3.26 16.86
N ASP A 40 22.64 4.49 17.02
CA ASP A 40 22.18 5.64 16.27
C ASP A 40 22.93 5.70 14.92
N SER A 41 22.28 5.21 13.87
CA SER A 41 22.96 5.02 12.60
C SER A 41 23.31 6.32 11.89
N LYS A 42 24.55 6.42 11.42
CA LYS A 42 25.06 7.53 10.57
C LYS A 42 24.61 7.40 9.12
N TRP A 43 23.96 6.30 8.77
CA TRP A 43 23.41 6.02 7.45
C TRP A 43 21.94 5.65 7.61
N ARG A 44 21.05 6.26 6.82
CA ARG A 44 19.60 6.01 6.88
C ARG A 44 19.00 5.89 5.49
N TYR A 45 18.25 4.81 5.28
CA TYR A 45 17.38 4.63 4.13
C TYR A 45 16.31 5.74 4.08
N VAL A 46 16.09 6.29 2.89
CA VAL A 46 15.12 7.36 2.63
C VAL A 46 13.94 6.83 1.83
N SER A 47 14.21 6.30 0.64
CA SER A 47 13.18 5.92 -0.31
C SER A 47 13.66 4.86 -1.28
N LYS A 48 12.70 4.19 -1.94
CA LYS A 48 12.94 3.27 -3.05
C LYS A 48 11.94 3.51 -4.18
N PHE A 49 12.36 3.21 -5.40
CA PHE A 49 11.53 3.32 -6.58
C PHE A 49 12.02 2.38 -7.68
N ARG A 50 11.11 1.57 -8.22
CA ARG A 50 11.35 0.76 -9.41
C ARG A 50 11.01 1.55 -10.67
N TYR A 51 11.99 1.74 -11.55
CA TYR A 51 11.80 2.38 -12.86
C TYR A 51 11.54 1.34 -13.96
N HIS A 52 10.72 1.72 -14.95
CA HIS A 52 10.62 1.02 -16.23
C HIS A 52 11.89 1.21 -17.07
N ILE A 53 11.95 0.53 -18.21
CA ILE A 53 13.03 0.71 -19.20
C ILE A 53 12.95 2.15 -19.72
N GLY A 54 14.07 2.87 -19.71
CA GLY A 54 14.16 4.26 -20.12
C GLY A 54 14.83 5.17 -19.09
N ARG A 55 14.60 6.49 -19.25
CA ARG A 55 15.14 7.53 -18.37
C ARG A 55 14.08 7.97 -17.35
N GLY A 56 14.23 7.52 -16.11
CA GLY A 56 13.44 8.02 -14.99
C GLY A 56 14.05 9.29 -14.40
N THR A 57 13.24 10.08 -13.70
CA THR A 57 13.71 11.23 -12.92
C THR A 57 13.39 11.05 -11.45
N TRP A 58 14.16 11.70 -10.58
CA TRP A 58 13.84 11.81 -9.17
C TRP A 58 14.22 13.18 -8.66
N LYS A 59 13.54 13.60 -7.59
CA LYS A 59 13.81 14.82 -6.83
C LYS A 59 13.79 14.50 -5.34
N LEU A 60 14.71 15.07 -4.59
CA LEU A 60 14.77 14.94 -3.14
C LEU A 60 15.02 16.32 -2.52
N ARG A 61 14.27 16.65 -1.47
CA ARG A 61 14.61 17.75 -0.56
C ARG A 61 14.50 17.31 0.87
N ILE A 62 15.26 17.96 1.75
CA ILE A 62 15.29 17.65 3.18
C ILE A 62 15.12 18.92 4.01
N GLN A 63 14.63 18.75 5.23
CA GLN A 63 14.40 19.81 6.20
C GLN A 63 14.78 19.31 7.59
N THR A 64 15.42 20.13 8.40
CA THR A 64 15.65 19.85 9.83
C THR A 64 14.38 20.17 10.63
N ILE A 65 13.96 19.27 11.52
CA ILE A 65 12.83 19.53 12.44
C ILE A 65 13.24 20.51 13.55
N ARG A 66 14.52 20.51 13.93
CA ARG A 66 15.11 21.39 14.93
C ARG A 66 16.39 21.99 14.37
N ASN A 67 16.60 23.29 14.60
CA ASN A 67 17.83 23.96 14.24
C ASN A 67 18.98 23.30 15.01
N HIS A 68 19.94 22.76 14.27
CA HIS A 68 21.09 22.06 14.83
C HIS A 68 22.36 22.90 14.72
N THR A 69 22.50 23.62 13.61
CA THR A 69 23.61 24.52 13.30
C THR A 69 23.08 25.82 12.73
N ASN A 70 23.88 26.89 12.79
CA ASN A 70 23.63 28.13 12.04
C ASN A 70 24.24 28.11 10.63
N GLU A 71 25.06 27.10 10.35
CA GLU A 71 25.77 26.93 9.09
C GLU A 71 25.02 25.98 8.15
N LEU A 72 25.17 26.21 6.86
CA LEU A 72 24.65 25.35 5.80
C LEU A 72 25.43 24.03 5.80
N ILE A 73 24.72 22.92 6.03
CA ILE A 73 25.32 21.58 6.04
C ILE A 73 25.14 20.94 4.67
N PHE A 74 26.14 20.21 4.18
CA PHE A 74 26.00 19.35 3.00
C PHE A 74 26.02 17.88 3.40
N LEU A 75 24.95 17.16 3.08
CA LEU A 75 24.86 15.72 3.35
C LEU A 75 24.97 14.93 2.04
N PRO A 76 25.75 13.83 1.99
CA PRO A 76 25.70 12.90 0.88
C PRO A 76 24.39 12.12 0.84
N VAL A 77 23.82 12.03 -0.36
CA VAL A 77 22.70 11.17 -0.75
C VAL A 77 23.30 10.05 -1.60
N ASP A 78 23.38 8.87 -1.03
CA ASP A 78 23.96 7.68 -1.64
C ASP A 78 22.85 6.93 -2.40
N ILE A 79 23.13 6.59 -3.67
CA ILE A 79 22.20 5.98 -4.59
C ILE A 79 22.66 4.56 -4.90
N TYR A 80 21.76 3.59 -4.75
CA TYR A 80 22.05 2.17 -4.92
C TYR A 80 21.07 1.54 -5.89
N ARG A 81 21.57 0.64 -6.75
CA ARG A 81 20.77 -0.40 -7.39
C ARG A 81 20.45 -1.50 -6.39
N GLU A 82 19.42 -2.28 -6.66
CA GLU A 82 18.98 -3.40 -5.81
C GLU A 82 20.11 -4.37 -5.39
N ASP A 83 20.97 -4.77 -6.33
CA ASP A 83 22.12 -5.64 -6.08
C ASP A 83 23.22 -4.97 -5.22
N SER A 84 23.45 -3.68 -5.44
CA SER A 84 24.35 -2.88 -4.62
C SER A 84 23.80 -2.62 -3.22
N PHE A 85 22.48 -2.43 -3.10
CA PHE A 85 21.80 -2.19 -1.84
C PHE A 85 21.84 -3.41 -0.93
N LEU A 86 21.58 -4.61 -1.46
CA LEU A 86 21.71 -5.87 -0.70
C LEU A 86 23.14 -6.07 -0.19
N ARG A 87 24.16 -5.69 -0.97
CA ARG A 87 25.56 -5.67 -0.51
C ARG A 87 25.79 -4.63 0.58
N ALA A 88 25.23 -3.43 0.43
CA ALA A 88 25.31 -2.38 1.44
C ALA A 88 24.65 -2.81 2.76
N GLU A 89 23.59 -3.62 2.75
CA GLU A 89 22.95 -4.11 3.97
C GLU A 89 23.86 -5.06 4.78
N MET A 90 24.80 -5.74 4.12
CA MET A 90 25.80 -6.61 4.77
C MET A 90 27.01 -5.84 5.31
N GLU A 91 27.17 -4.57 4.94
CA GLU A 91 28.31 -3.74 5.34
C GLU A 91 28.04 -2.92 6.60
N VAL A 92 29.13 -2.53 7.28
CA VAL A 92 29.07 -1.58 8.40
C VAL A 92 28.64 -0.21 7.88
N GLU A 93 27.87 0.55 8.66
CA GLU A 93 27.15 1.78 8.23
C GLU A 93 27.93 2.72 7.30
N CYS A 94 29.12 3.17 7.70
CA CYS A 94 29.90 4.08 6.86
C CYS A 94 30.68 3.39 5.73
N ARG A 95 30.84 2.06 5.80
CA ARG A 95 31.37 1.24 4.70
C ARG A 95 30.32 0.96 3.63
N LYS A 96 29.02 1.11 3.92
CA LYS A 96 27.94 1.00 2.93
C LYS A 96 28.14 1.90 1.72
N ARG A 97 28.88 2.99 1.87
CA ARG A 97 29.18 3.93 0.77
C ARG A 97 30.15 3.36 -0.27
N THR A 98 30.96 2.35 0.05
CA THR A 98 31.93 1.78 -0.90
C THR A 98 31.27 1.01 -2.04
N VAL A 99 30.03 0.56 -1.85
CA VAL A 99 29.27 -0.24 -2.82
C VAL A 99 28.15 0.55 -3.51
N GLN A 100 28.09 1.86 -3.30
CA GLN A 100 27.09 2.71 -3.96
C GLN A 100 27.33 2.83 -5.47
N ASP A 101 26.28 3.17 -6.21
CA ASP A 101 26.36 3.42 -7.64
C ASP A 101 26.53 4.91 -7.98
N GLY A 102 26.20 5.81 -7.04
CA GLY A 102 26.44 7.24 -7.15
C GLY A 102 26.17 7.99 -5.84
N THR A 103 26.67 9.22 -5.75
CA THR A 103 26.39 10.14 -4.63
C THR A 103 26.02 11.51 -5.18
N MET A 104 25.10 12.20 -4.50
CA MET A 104 24.85 13.63 -4.69
C MET A 104 24.88 14.34 -3.35
N MET A 105 25.38 15.57 -3.31
CA MET A 105 25.36 16.38 -2.08
C MET A 105 24.05 17.17 -2.01
N ILE A 106 23.35 17.09 -0.88
CA ILE A 106 22.15 17.87 -0.60
C ILE A 106 22.45 18.94 0.44
N ALA A 107 22.04 20.18 0.16
CA ALA A 107 22.19 21.29 1.08
C ALA A 107 21.05 21.26 2.11
N LEU A 108 21.42 21.29 3.40
CA LEU A 108 20.52 21.30 4.53
C LEU A 108 20.63 22.65 5.25
N PRO A 109 19.62 23.53 5.10
CA PRO A 109 19.65 24.84 5.73
C PRO A 109 19.54 24.74 7.27
N ALA A 110 20.22 25.65 7.93
CA ALA A 110 20.27 25.81 9.38
C ALA A 110 18.91 26.05 10.04
N GLY A 111 18.06 26.87 9.38
CA GLY A 111 16.85 27.46 9.95
C GLY A 111 15.62 26.55 10.02
N GLY A 112 15.77 25.25 9.78
CA GLY A 112 14.62 24.34 9.72
C GLY A 112 13.73 24.60 8.51
N GLU A 113 14.22 25.31 7.50
CA GLU A 113 13.55 25.51 6.22
C GLU A 113 13.76 24.30 5.30
N TRP A 114 12.94 24.17 4.26
CA TRP A 114 13.19 23.17 3.23
C TRP A 114 14.43 23.54 2.44
N GLY A 115 15.37 22.59 2.31
CA GLY A 115 16.48 22.72 1.38
C GLY A 115 16.02 22.76 -0.08
N PRO A 116 16.90 23.18 -1.00
CA PRO A 116 16.60 23.16 -2.42
C PRO A 116 16.37 21.72 -2.90
N TRP A 117 15.53 21.57 -3.92
CA TRP A 117 15.38 20.29 -4.61
C TRP A 117 16.70 19.92 -5.29
N ILE A 118 17.24 18.75 -4.96
CA ILE A 118 18.21 18.09 -5.81
C ILE A 118 17.46 17.17 -6.76
N GLU A 119 17.91 17.08 -8.01
CA GLU A 119 17.28 16.24 -9.02
C GLU A 119 18.32 15.43 -9.77
N GLY A 120 17.92 14.23 -10.18
CA GLY A 120 18.78 13.32 -10.92
C GLY A 120 18.00 12.48 -11.91
N HIS A 121 18.74 11.85 -12.82
CA HIS A 121 18.19 10.95 -13.81
C HIS A 121 18.83 9.58 -13.65
N LEU A 122 18.01 8.55 -13.81
CA LEU A 122 18.47 7.17 -13.78
C LEU A 122 18.06 6.50 -15.08
N TYR A 123 19.02 5.83 -15.73
CA TYR A 123 18.80 5.15 -16.98
C TYR A 123 18.80 3.64 -16.76
N THR A 124 17.75 2.97 -17.22
CA THR A 124 17.60 1.52 -17.12
C THR A 124 17.38 0.93 -18.50
N SER A 125 18.32 0.11 -18.99
CA SER A 125 18.32 -0.36 -20.39
C SER A 125 17.71 -1.75 -20.62
N LYS A 126 17.94 -2.71 -19.72
CA LYS A 126 17.59 -4.12 -19.96
C LYS A 126 16.30 -4.58 -19.28
N HIS A 127 16.16 -4.32 -17.99
CA HIS A 127 15.01 -4.77 -17.18
C HIS A 127 14.68 -3.72 -16.13
N PRO A 128 13.41 -3.58 -15.72
CA PRO A 128 13.03 -2.73 -14.59
C PRO A 128 13.88 -3.04 -13.36
N ARG A 129 14.46 -2.01 -12.73
CA ARG A 129 15.32 -2.15 -11.54
C ARG A 129 14.80 -1.29 -10.41
N VAL A 130 14.93 -1.79 -9.19
CA VAL A 130 14.68 -1.00 -7.98
C VAL A 130 15.93 -0.20 -7.66
N TRP A 131 15.74 1.09 -7.41
CA TRP A 131 16.76 1.99 -6.92
C TRP A 131 16.41 2.41 -5.50
N TYR A 132 17.44 2.62 -4.69
CA TYR A 132 17.37 2.97 -3.28
C TYR A 132 18.18 4.24 -3.04
N TRP A 133 17.64 5.13 -2.21
CA TRP A 133 18.30 6.34 -1.77
C TRP A 133 18.49 6.27 -0.26
N ALA A 134 19.69 6.63 0.18
CA ALA A 134 20.02 6.77 1.58
C ALA A 134 20.77 8.08 1.82
N ILE A 135 20.65 8.61 3.02
CA ILE A 135 21.43 9.78 3.47
C ILE A 135 22.44 9.30 4.50
N SER A 136 23.66 9.81 4.42
CA SER A 136 24.70 9.50 5.40
C SER A 136 25.40 10.74 5.96
N ASP A 137 25.91 10.64 7.19
CA ASP A 137 26.72 11.65 7.89
C ASP A 137 28.01 11.00 8.41
N CYS A 138 28.76 10.40 7.48
CA CYS A 138 29.96 9.62 7.80
C CYS A 138 31.27 10.42 7.70
N GLU A 139 31.29 11.51 6.94
CA GLU A 139 32.52 12.30 6.72
C GLU A 139 32.72 13.38 7.79
N HIS A 140 31.70 14.19 8.02
CA HIS A 140 31.81 15.43 8.78
C HIS A 140 31.25 15.32 10.20
N ASN A 141 30.51 14.24 10.50
CA ASN A 141 30.04 13.93 11.85
C ASN A 141 29.13 15.01 12.43
N TYR A 142 28.37 15.72 11.59
CA TYR A 142 27.51 16.85 11.96
C TYR A 142 26.52 16.50 13.07
N PHE A 143 26.01 15.26 13.11
CA PHE A 143 25.00 14.79 14.07
C PHE A 143 25.56 13.81 15.12
N THR A 144 26.85 13.88 15.46
CA THR A 144 27.45 12.95 16.42
C THR A 144 26.94 13.17 17.84
N ASP A 145 26.93 14.43 18.31
CA ASP A 145 26.57 14.74 19.69
C ASP A 145 25.05 14.74 19.92
N ILE A 146 24.29 15.28 18.96
CA ILE A 146 22.83 15.40 19.03
C ILE A 146 22.22 14.79 17.77
N PRO A 147 21.28 13.84 17.92
CA PRO A 147 20.64 13.20 16.77
C PRO A 147 19.81 14.21 15.97
N GLY A 148 20.14 14.37 14.69
CA GLY A 148 19.38 15.18 13.75
C GLY A 148 18.08 14.49 13.36
N ARG A 149 16.94 15.13 13.60
CA ARG A 149 15.66 14.69 13.04
C ARG A 149 15.41 15.43 11.74
N LEU A 150 15.43 14.71 10.63
CA LEU A 150 15.23 15.25 9.29
C LEU A 150 13.86 14.83 8.77
N ARG A 151 13.17 15.74 8.10
CA ARG A 151 12.05 15.43 7.20
C ARG A 151 12.58 15.41 5.79
N PHE A 152 12.04 14.53 4.96
CA PHE A 152 12.37 14.47 3.55
C PHE A 152 11.10 14.46 2.72
N GLU A 153 11.21 14.96 1.50
CA GLU A 153 10.25 14.78 0.43
C GLU A 153 10.97 14.24 -0.80
N PHE A 154 10.44 13.16 -1.33
CA PHE A 154 10.99 12.41 -2.44
C PHE A 154 9.93 12.26 -3.52
N ILE A 155 10.29 12.65 -4.74
CA ILE A 155 9.44 12.53 -5.93
C ILE A 155 10.20 11.69 -6.94
N ALA A 156 9.55 10.73 -7.58
CA ALA A 156 10.15 9.95 -8.65
C ALA A 156 9.14 9.71 -9.77
N THR A 157 9.58 9.98 -11.01
CA THR A 157 8.76 9.83 -12.21
C THR A 157 9.41 8.86 -13.18
N GLN A 158 8.58 8.02 -13.78
CA GLN A 158 8.89 7.11 -14.87
C GLN A 158 9.24 7.89 -16.16
N PRO A 159 9.78 7.22 -17.19
CA PRO A 159 10.11 7.87 -18.47
C PRO A 159 8.91 8.51 -19.18
N ASP A 160 7.69 8.03 -18.93
CA ASP A 160 6.42 8.58 -19.44
C ASP A 160 5.83 9.68 -18.53
N GLY A 161 6.55 10.07 -17.48
CA GLY A 161 6.06 10.98 -16.43
C GLY A 161 5.09 10.32 -15.45
N SER A 162 4.79 9.02 -15.59
CA SER A 162 3.98 8.30 -14.61
C SER A 162 4.71 8.21 -13.29
N GLU A 163 3.95 8.11 -12.21
CA GLU A 163 4.48 8.19 -10.87
C GLU A 163 4.30 6.89 -10.11
N PHE A 164 3.53 5.97 -10.68
CA PHE A 164 3.51 4.61 -10.21
C PHE A 164 4.89 4.00 -10.41
N SER A 165 5.41 3.41 -9.33
CA SER A 165 6.57 2.54 -9.47
C SER A 165 6.20 1.38 -10.40
N ALA A 166 7.17 0.89 -11.17
CA ALA A 166 6.93 -0.19 -12.13
C ALA A 166 6.33 -1.46 -11.49
N GLU A 167 6.53 -1.67 -10.19
CA GLU A 167 5.90 -2.77 -9.42
C GLU A 167 4.39 -2.60 -9.21
N ARG A 168 3.91 -1.35 -9.19
CA ARG A 168 2.49 -1.01 -9.07
C ARG A 168 1.85 -0.67 -10.40
N SER A 169 2.65 -0.59 -11.46
CA SER A 169 2.15 -0.45 -12.83
C SER A 169 1.25 -1.64 -13.16
N GLY A 170 0.06 -1.38 -13.68
CA GLY A 170 -0.95 -2.39 -13.96
C GLY A 170 -1.86 -2.77 -12.79
N VAL A 171 -1.52 -2.47 -11.52
CA VAL A 171 -2.41 -2.74 -10.37
C VAL A 171 -3.72 -1.95 -10.51
N GLN A 172 -3.66 -0.71 -10.99
CA GLN A 172 -4.85 0.08 -11.26
C GLN A 172 -5.75 -0.58 -12.32
N TRP A 173 -5.16 -1.16 -13.37
CA TRP A 173 -5.91 -1.85 -14.40
C TRP A 173 -6.52 -3.16 -13.91
N LEU A 174 -5.76 -3.94 -13.12
CA LEU A 174 -6.27 -5.14 -12.47
C LEU A 174 -7.44 -4.81 -11.53
N LEU A 175 -7.32 -3.74 -10.75
CA LEU A 175 -8.38 -3.29 -9.86
C LEU A 175 -9.61 -2.84 -10.65
N LEU A 176 -9.42 -2.13 -11.76
CA LEU A 176 -10.51 -1.74 -12.67
C LEU A 176 -11.22 -2.97 -13.25
N MET A 177 -10.47 -3.97 -13.70
CA MET A 177 -11.04 -5.21 -14.23
C MET A 177 -11.77 -6.00 -13.14
N GLN A 178 -11.21 -6.09 -11.95
CA GLN A 178 -11.84 -6.72 -10.80
C GLN A 178 -13.16 -6.02 -10.45
N VAL A 179 -13.18 -4.69 -10.45
CA VAL A 179 -14.38 -3.86 -10.27
C VAL A 179 -15.42 -4.17 -11.36
N LEU A 180 -15.05 -4.19 -12.63
CA LEU A 180 -16.00 -4.47 -13.73
C LEU A 180 -16.60 -5.88 -13.62
N ILE A 181 -15.77 -6.89 -13.37
CA ILE A 181 -16.21 -8.29 -13.25
C ILE A 181 -17.11 -8.47 -12.02
N TYR A 182 -16.69 -7.98 -10.85
CA TYR A 182 -17.50 -8.07 -9.63
C TYR A 182 -18.79 -7.25 -9.71
N GLY A 183 -18.75 -6.08 -10.34
CA GLY A 183 -19.93 -5.25 -10.57
C GLY A 183 -20.96 -5.97 -11.44
N ALA A 184 -20.53 -6.58 -12.54
CA ALA A 184 -21.39 -7.38 -13.41
C ALA A 184 -21.98 -8.59 -12.69
N PHE A 185 -21.14 -9.33 -11.94
CA PHE A 185 -21.58 -10.46 -11.13
C PHE A 185 -22.61 -10.05 -10.06
N SER A 186 -22.31 -8.99 -9.30
CA SER A 186 -23.19 -8.47 -8.24
C SER A 186 -24.54 -8.00 -8.80
N TYR A 187 -24.53 -7.36 -9.97
CA TYR A 187 -25.75 -6.94 -10.66
C TYR A 187 -26.58 -8.15 -11.13
N ARG A 188 -25.95 -9.18 -11.70
CA ARG A 188 -26.66 -10.42 -12.08
C ARG A 188 -27.24 -11.13 -10.86
N PHE A 189 -26.46 -11.22 -9.78
CA PHE A 189 -26.90 -11.81 -8.51
C PHE A 189 -28.08 -11.04 -7.92
N TYR A 190 -28.03 -9.70 -7.92
CA TYR A 190 -29.15 -8.84 -7.52
C TYR A 190 -30.43 -9.15 -8.28
N LEU A 191 -30.35 -9.23 -9.61
CA LEU A 191 -31.51 -9.53 -10.46
C LEU A 191 -32.07 -10.92 -10.17
N ALA A 192 -31.21 -11.91 -9.93
CA ALA A 192 -31.63 -13.26 -9.56
C ALA A 192 -32.33 -13.28 -8.19
N CYS A 193 -31.77 -12.63 -7.17
CA CYS A 193 -32.40 -12.49 -5.86
C CYS A 193 -33.76 -11.80 -5.96
N ARG A 194 -33.89 -10.72 -6.76
CA ARG A 194 -35.18 -10.06 -6.96
C ARG A 194 -36.23 -10.95 -7.61
N ARG A 195 -35.84 -11.78 -8.59
CA ARG A 195 -36.76 -12.76 -9.18
C ARG A 195 -37.18 -13.80 -8.15
N PHE A 196 -36.22 -14.32 -7.38
CA PHE A 196 -36.47 -15.33 -6.36
C PHE A 196 -37.38 -14.83 -5.24
N ILE A 197 -37.17 -13.60 -4.75
CA ILE A 197 -38.03 -12.96 -3.72
C ILE A 197 -39.47 -12.79 -4.22
N ARG A 198 -39.68 -12.57 -5.53
CA ARG A 198 -41.03 -12.47 -6.09
C ARG A 198 -41.73 -13.83 -6.18
N SER A 199 -40.98 -14.92 -6.31
CA SER A 199 -41.53 -16.28 -6.44
C SER A 199 -41.63 -17.04 -5.12
N ALA A 200 -40.78 -16.72 -4.14
CA ALA A 200 -40.68 -17.45 -2.88
C ALA A 200 -41.06 -16.53 -1.70
N GLU A 201 -41.83 -17.08 -0.76
CA GLU A 201 -42.32 -16.34 0.41
C GLU A 201 -41.22 -16.06 1.45
N SER A 202 -40.17 -16.89 1.49
CA SER A 202 -39.02 -16.71 2.38
C SER A 202 -37.68 -16.97 1.69
N LEU A 203 -36.64 -16.26 2.12
CA LEU A 203 -35.27 -16.44 1.64
C LEU A 203 -34.56 -17.47 2.50
N HIS A 204 -33.95 -18.46 1.85
CA HIS A 204 -33.10 -19.43 2.53
C HIS A 204 -31.88 -18.72 3.19
N PRO A 205 -31.50 -19.03 4.43
CA PRO A 205 -30.39 -18.38 5.13
C PRO A 205 -29.08 -18.35 4.34
N LEU A 206 -28.80 -19.42 3.58
CA LEU A 206 -27.65 -19.50 2.67
C LEU A 206 -27.59 -18.33 1.68
N VAL A 207 -28.73 -17.94 1.10
CA VAL A 207 -28.80 -16.84 0.13
C VAL A 207 -28.52 -15.50 0.82
N ILE A 208 -28.96 -15.35 2.07
CA ILE A 208 -28.68 -14.17 2.88
C ILE A 208 -27.18 -14.08 3.20
N THR A 209 -26.56 -15.19 3.62
CA THR A 209 -25.12 -15.25 3.88
C THR A 209 -24.30 -14.95 2.62
N LEU A 210 -24.69 -15.51 1.47
CA LEU A 210 -24.04 -15.22 0.20
C LEU A 210 -24.18 -13.75 -0.21
N ALA A 211 -25.37 -13.15 -0.02
CA ALA A 211 -25.57 -11.72 -0.25
C ALA A 211 -24.69 -10.85 0.67
N CYS A 212 -24.49 -11.28 1.92
CA CYS A 212 -23.59 -10.64 2.87
C CYS A 212 -22.13 -10.66 2.37
N ILE A 213 -21.63 -11.84 1.95
CA ILE A 213 -20.29 -12.02 1.38
C ILE A 213 -20.08 -11.08 0.17
N ILE A 214 -21.03 -11.09 -0.78
CA ILE A 214 -20.92 -10.26 -1.99
C ILE A 214 -20.90 -8.77 -1.63
N SER A 215 -21.74 -8.35 -0.68
CA SER A 215 -21.79 -6.96 -0.22
C SER A 215 -20.50 -6.54 0.48
N LEU A 216 -19.95 -7.40 1.34
CA LEU A 216 -18.70 -7.16 2.05
C LEU A 216 -17.52 -7.07 1.09
N GLN A 217 -17.44 -7.97 0.12
CA GLN A 217 -16.42 -7.93 -0.93
C GLN A 217 -16.52 -6.65 -1.79
N ALA A 218 -17.73 -6.19 -2.10
CA ALA A 218 -17.93 -4.93 -2.83
C ALA A 218 -17.42 -3.72 -2.02
N LEU A 219 -17.60 -3.72 -0.70
CA LEU A 219 -17.05 -2.69 0.19
C LEU A 219 -15.51 -2.73 0.26
N VAL A 220 -14.92 -3.93 0.32
CA VAL A 220 -13.46 -4.11 0.24
C VAL A 220 -12.91 -3.46 -1.03
N LEU A 221 -13.51 -3.80 -2.19
CA LEU A 221 -13.10 -3.25 -3.48
C LEU A 221 -13.28 -1.73 -3.55
N LEU A 222 -14.39 -1.21 -3.02
CA LEU A 222 -14.63 0.23 -2.95
C LEU A 222 -13.52 0.95 -2.17
N PHE A 223 -13.15 0.46 -1.00
CA PHE A 223 -12.09 1.08 -0.20
C PHE A 223 -10.71 0.96 -0.83
N GLN A 224 -10.40 -0.16 -1.48
CA GLN A 224 -9.14 -0.32 -2.23
C GLN A 224 -9.07 0.67 -3.40
N VAL A 225 -10.16 0.83 -4.16
CA VAL A 225 -10.22 1.79 -5.27
C VAL A 225 -10.10 3.22 -4.76
N LEU A 226 -10.80 3.58 -3.68
CA LEU A 226 -10.70 4.92 -3.07
C LEU A 226 -9.29 5.19 -2.55
N HIS A 227 -8.65 4.21 -1.90
CA HIS A 227 -7.26 4.31 -1.47
C HIS A 227 -6.32 4.55 -2.67
N MET A 228 -6.46 3.75 -3.73
CA MET A 228 -5.62 3.86 -4.93
C MET A 228 -5.87 5.15 -5.71
N TRP A 229 -7.11 5.61 -5.77
CA TRP A 229 -7.48 6.90 -6.37
C TRP A 229 -6.82 8.05 -5.62
N TRP A 230 -6.91 8.06 -4.29
CA TRP A 230 -6.23 9.06 -3.47
C TRP A 230 -4.70 8.96 -3.58
N TYR A 231 -4.18 7.73 -3.63
CA TYR A 231 -2.76 7.46 -3.82
C TYR A 231 -2.26 8.01 -5.14
N ALA A 232 -3.08 7.96 -6.20
CA ALA A 232 -2.73 8.57 -7.47
C ALA A 232 -2.53 10.09 -7.32
N TYR A 233 -3.35 10.80 -6.52
CA TYR A 233 -3.24 12.25 -6.32
C TYR A 233 -2.06 12.69 -5.47
N ASN A 234 -1.72 11.94 -4.42
CA ASN A 234 -0.78 12.41 -3.40
C ASN A 234 0.41 11.49 -3.15
N GLY A 235 0.51 10.34 -3.83
CA GLY A 235 1.57 9.34 -3.65
C GLY A 235 1.55 8.57 -2.32
N TYR A 236 0.63 8.88 -1.41
CA TYR A 236 0.53 8.30 -0.08
C TYR A 236 -0.74 7.45 0.12
N GLY A 237 -1.83 7.83 -0.54
CA GLY A 237 -3.15 7.24 -0.33
C GLY A 237 -3.75 7.61 1.03
N LEU A 238 -4.87 6.99 1.38
CA LEU A 238 -5.42 7.05 2.73
C LEU A 238 -5.10 5.73 3.43
N LYS A 239 -4.10 5.74 4.33
CA LYS A 239 -3.65 4.53 5.05
C LYS A 239 -4.80 3.87 5.83
N ALA A 240 -5.74 4.66 6.36
CA ALA A 240 -6.92 4.13 7.03
C ALA A 240 -7.80 3.28 6.12
N LEU A 241 -8.03 3.70 4.85
CA LEU A 241 -8.83 2.94 3.90
C LEU A 241 -8.18 1.60 3.54
N ASP A 242 -6.87 1.59 3.37
CA ASP A 242 -6.10 0.37 3.11
C ASP A 242 -6.27 -0.63 4.27
N VAL A 243 -6.03 -0.18 5.51
CA VAL A 243 -6.20 -1.01 6.72
C VAL A 243 -7.64 -1.52 6.86
N ILE A 244 -8.65 -0.65 6.69
CA ILE A 244 -10.07 -1.05 6.76
C ILE A 244 -10.39 -2.09 5.68
N SER A 245 -9.90 -1.89 4.45
CA SER A 245 -10.14 -2.83 3.36
C SER A 245 -9.52 -4.21 3.63
N GLN A 246 -8.32 -4.24 4.22
CA GLN A 246 -7.65 -5.48 4.61
C GLN A 246 -8.44 -6.20 5.72
N MET A 247 -8.87 -5.46 6.76
CA MET A 247 -9.69 -6.04 7.83
C MET A 247 -11.01 -6.62 7.32
N LEU A 248 -11.72 -5.90 6.43
CA LEU A 248 -12.95 -6.41 5.83
C LEU A 248 -12.69 -7.62 4.91
N SER A 249 -11.54 -7.67 4.23
CA SER A 249 -11.15 -8.83 3.42
C SER A 249 -10.98 -10.07 4.29
N VAL A 250 -10.29 -9.96 5.42
CA VAL A 250 -10.12 -11.08 6.37
C VAL A 250 -11.47 -11.56 6.90
N VAL A 251 -12.36 -10.64 7.29
CA VAL A 251 -13.72 -11.00 7.72
C VAL A 251 -14.48 -11.71 6.60
N ASN A 252 -14.36 -11.23 5.36
CA ASN A 252 -15.02 -11.86 4.21
C ASN A 252 -14.50 -13.28 3.96
N GLU A 253 -13.19 -13.49 4.03
CA GLU A 253 -12.57 -14.81 3.87
C GLU A 253 -13.03 -15.80 4.95
N VAL A 254 -13.14 -15.36 6.20
CA VAL A 254 -13.68 -16.19 7.30
C VAL A 254 -15.14 -16.58 7.04
N ILE A 255 -15.98 -15.65 6.57
CA ILE A 255 -17.39 -15.96 6.26
C ILE A 255 -17.48 -16.93 5.07
N VAL A 256 -16.69 -16.73 4.01
CA VAL A 256 -16.65 -17.61 2.83
C VAL A 256 -16.21 -19.01 3.20
N THR A 257 -15.12 -19.16 3.95
CA THR A 257 -14.59 -20.47 4.37
C THR A 257 -15.57 -21.19 5.29
N SER A 258 -16.19 -20.48 6.24
CA SER A 258 -17.25 -21.01 7.10
C SER A 258 -18.45 -21.51 6.29
N LEU A 259 -18.87 -20.74 5.29
CA LEU A 259 -19.96 -21.12 4.38
C LEU A 259 -19.63 -22.39 3.61
N LEU A 260 -18.40 -22.51 3.09
CA LEU A 260 -17.95 -23.69 2.35
C LEU A 260 -17.91 -24.94 3.24
N ILE A 261 -17.48 -24.81 4.50
CA ILE A 261 -17.50 -25.91 5.48
C ILE A 261 -18.95 -26.35 5.74
N LEU A 262 -19.86 -25.41 5.97
CA LEU A 262 -21.29 -25.72 6.18
C LEU A 262 -21.91 -26.46 4.98
N ILE A 263 -21.59 -26.03 3.76
CA ILE A 263 -22.02 -26.71 2.53
C ILE A 263 -21.42 -28.12 2.46
N ALA A 264 -20.13 -28.27 2.73
CA ALA A 264 -19.44 -29.57 2.68
C ALA A 264 -19.97 -30.56 3.73
N SER A 265 -20.41 -30.07 4.88
CA SER A 265 -21.05 -30.86 5.94
C SER A 265 -22.54 -31.16 5.68
N GLY A 266 -23.13 -30.64 4.59
CA GLY A 266 -24.52 -30.94 4.22
C GLY A 266 -25.58 -30.15 4.98
N TYR A 267 -25.20 -29.15 5.79
CA TYR A 267 -26.14 -28.34 6.60
C TYR A 267 -27.20 -27.60 5.78
N THR A 268 -26.99 -27.42 4.48
CA THR A 268 -27.93 -26.74 3.59
C THR A 268 -29.16 -27.58 3.22
N LEU A 269 -29.21 -28.87 3.58
CA LEU A 269 -30.27 -29.79 3.15
C LEU A 269 -31.33 -30.10 4.22
N LEU A 270 -31.06 -29.85 5.51
CA LEU A 270 -31.93 -30.26 6.61
C LEU A 270 -32.27 -29.05 7.51
N GLN A 271 -33.40 -28.42 7.22
CA GLN A 271 -33.90 -27.24 7.95
C GLN A 271 -34.39 -27.58 9.38
N SER A 272 -34.43 -28.86 9.76
CA SER A 272 -34.93 -29.35 11.04
C SER A 272 -33.87 -29.59 12.12
N ASP A 273 -32.56 -29.62 11.81
CA ASP A 273 -31.49 -29.91 12.77
C ASP A 273 -30.61 -28.68 13.10
N LEU A 274 -31.26 -27.56 13.44
CA LEU A 274 -30.59 -26.39 14.02
C LEU A 274 -29.95 -26.66 15.40
N GLY A 275 -30.14 -27.86 15.97
CA GLY A 275 -29.52 -28.30 17.23
C GLY A 275 -27.99 -28.44 17.18
N ASP A 276 -27.41 -28.66 16.00
CA ASP A 276 -25.96 -28.83 15.84
C ASP A 276 -25.18 -27.50 15.70
N LEU A 277 -25.85 -26.36 15.91
CA LEU A 277 -25.19 -25.04 15.90
C LEU A 277 -24.04 -24.97 16.92
N ASP A 278 -24.15 -25.72 18.02
CA ASP A 278 -23.13 -25.83 19.07
C ASP A 278 -21.78 -26.38 18.56
N ILE A 279 -21.79 -27.18 17.48
CA ILE A 279 -20.56 -27.70 16.84
C ILE A 279 -19.99 -26.71 15.83
N VAL A 280 -20.85 -25.94 15.14
CA VAL A 280 -20.42 -24.99 14.10
C VAL A 280 -19.71 -23.78 14.70
N ILE A 281 -20.21 -23.24 15.82
CA ILE A 281 -19.64 -22.07 16.48
C ILE A 281 -18.13 -22.24 16.78
N PRO A 282 -17.67 -23.32 17.44
CA PRO A 282 -16.24 -23.50 17.73
C PRO A 282 -15.39 -23.69 16.47
N ILE A 283 -15.93 -24.32 15.41
CA ILE A 283 -15.21 -24.46 14.13
C ILE A 283 -15.00 -23.09 13.47
N VAL A 284 -16.06 -22.28 13.38
CA VAL A 284 -15.97 -20.91 12.83
C VAL A 284 -15.00 -20.06 13.64
N PHE A 285 -15.03 -20.19 14.97
CA PHE A 285 -14.10 -19.48 15.86
C PHE A 285 -12.64 -19.92 15.63
N MET A 286 -12.37 -21.22 15.49
CA MET A 286 -11.04 -21.73 15.17
C MET A 286 -10.54 -21.21 13.81
N VAL A 287 -11.40 -21.23 12.78
CA VAL A 287 -11.05 -20.71 11.45
C VAL A 287 -10.75 -19.21 11.51
N ALA A 288 -11.52 -18.44 12.28
CA ALA A 288 -11.26 -17.02 12.49
C ALA A 288 -9.90 -16.77 13.15
N ILE A 289 -9.55 -17.52 14.21
CA ILE A 289 -8.24 -17.43 14.86
C ILE A 289 -7.11 -17.73 13.88
N ILE A 290 -7.24 -18.79 13.08
CA ILE A 290 -6.23 -19.16 12.09
C ILE A 290 -6.03 -18.04 11.06
N HIS A 291 -7.10 -17.45 10.54
CA HIS A 291 -6.98 -16.32 9.60
C HIS A 291 -6.31 -15.11 10.24
N ILE A 292 -6.65 -14.79 11.49
CA ILE A 292 -6.00 -13.69 12.24
C ILE A 292 -4.51 -13.96 12.43
N LEU A 293 -4.11 -15.20 12.76
CA LEU A 293 -2.70 -15.57 12.94
C LEU A 293 -1.89 -15.58 11.64
N ILE A 294 -2.52 -15.85 10.50
CA ILE A 294 -1.83 -15.86 9.19
C ILE A 294 -1.66 -14.44 8.64
N VAL A 295 -2.64 -13.56 8.90
CA VAL A 295 -2.67 -12.21 8.34
C VAL A 295 -2.01 -11.17 9.25
N GLY A 296 -2.03 -11.38 10.57
CA GLY A 296 -1.42 -10.49 11.58
C GLY A 296 0.05 -10.77 11.80
#